data_AF-A0A8R7PWF7-F1
#
_entry.id   AF-A0A8R7PWF7-F1
#
_cell.length_a   1.000
_cell.length_b   1.000
_cell.length_c   1.000
_cell.angle_alpha   90.00
_cell.angle_beta   90.00
_cell.angle_gamma   90.00
#
_symmetry.space_group_name_H-M   'P 1'
#
loop_
_entity.id
_entity.type
_entity.pdbx_description
1 polymer ?
#
loop_
_entity_poly.entity_id
_entity_poly.type
_entity_poly.pdbx_seq_one_letter_code
_entity_poly.pdbx_strand_id
1 'polypeptide(L)'
;MRYIMLLVKHKGSLDRILSHDYTDSLLKVEGMSLTSDLVSGLITDLESVIDKHSKQCAASKGLQFIFLMNNIHFILQEVKQSDVQLTVKAKWFEKRRSLIKGYIKSYLSASWGPVTSSLEVAKSMPPTKKARINLLNFWYTAPPMTPLQSFASSFNEACSSQICLKVPSPTLRDELRVKILEFVSRAYHGHLASQRQSAEQNAREFESEWKTKISELFEG
;
A
#
# COMPACT_ATOMS: atom_id res chain seq x y z
N MET A 1 0.92 -14.14 -16.37
CA MET A 1 2.38 -14.43 -16.30
C MET A 1 2.78 -15.71 -17.02
N ARG A 2 2.19 -16.88 -16.73
CA ARG A 2 2.55 -18.16 -17.39
C ARG A 2 2.68 -18.09 -18.92
N TYR A 3 1.71 -17.50 -19.61
CA TYR A 3 1.77 -17.32 -21.08
C TYR A 3 2.96 -16.47 -21.53
N ILE A 4 3.24 -15.36 -20.84
CA ILE A 4 4.38 -14.49 -21.14
C ILE A 4 5.70 -15.22 -20.94
N MET A 5 5.80 -16.03 -19.88
CA MET A 5 6.97 -16.88 -19.64
C MET A 5 7.18 -17.93 -20.73
N LEU A 6 6.10 -18.53 -21.23
CA LEU A 6 6.16 -19.48 -22.36
C LEU A 6 6.64 -18.79 -23.64
N LEU A 7 6.19 -17.57 -23.92
CA LEU A 7 6.66 -16.81 -25.08
C LEU A 7 8.18 -16.61 -25.04
N VAL A 8 8.73 -16.21 -23.88
CA VAL A 8 10.18 -15.99 -23.74
C VAL A 8 11.00 -17.26 -24.00
N LYS A 9 10.48 -18.45 -23.65
CA LYS A 9 11.16 -19.74 -23.97
C LYS A 9 11.33 -19.99 -25.47
N HIS A 10 10.49 -19.37 -26.30
CA HIS A 10 10.51 -19.50 -27.76
C HIS A 10 11.03 -18.23 -28.46
N LYS A 11 11.82 -17.41 -27.77
CA LYS A 11 12.36 -16.14 -28.27
C LYS A 11 12.97 -16.22 -29.66
N GLY A 12 13.78 -17.25 -29.97
CA GLY A 12 14.42 -17.38 -31.29
C GLY A 12 13.42 -17.54 -32.44
N SER A 13 12.33 -18.28 -32.21
CA SER A 13 11.25 -18.43 -33.20
C SER A 13 10.42 -17.16 -33.29
N LEU A 14 10.12 -16.53 -32.15
CA LEU A 14 9.36 -15.28 -32.11
C LEU A 14 10.11 -14.14 -32.80
N ASP A 15 11.40 -13.98 -32.55
CA ASP A 15 12.20 -12.94 -33.21
C ASP A 15 12.20 -13.15 -34.74
N ARG A 16 12.21 -14.39 -35.24
CA ARG A 16 12.08 -14.69 -36.68
C ARG A 16 10.70 -14.34 -37.23
N ILE A 17 9.63 -14.73 -36.54
CA ILE A 17 8.25 -14.42 -36.94
C ILE A 17 8.03 -12.91 -36.95
N LEU A 18 8.38 -12.23 -35.85
CA LEU A 18 8.25 -10.79 -35.72
C LEU A 18 9.10 -10.05 -36.74
N SER A 19 10.30 -10.55 -37.08
CA SER A 19 11.14 -9.92 -38.11
C SER A 19 10.50 -9.95 -39.52
N HIS A 20 9.60 -10.90 -39.78
CA HIS A 20 8.92 -11.03 -41.08
C HIS A 20 7.77 -10.03 -41.25
N ASP A 21 7.11 -9.62 -40.15
CA ASP A 21 6.03 -8.61 -40.18
C ASP A 21 6.56 -7.17 -40.06
N TYR A 22 7.80 -6.98 -39.59
CA TYR A 22 8.41 -5.68 -39.28
C TYR A 22 9.23 -5.06 -40.43
N THR A 23 8.96 -5.41 -41.70
CA THR A 23 9.59 -4.69 -42.83
C THR A 23 9.12 -3.24 -43.00
N ASP A 24 8.07 -2.80 -42.29
CA ASP A 24 7.45 -1.48 -42.51
C ASP A 24 7.27 -0.59 -41.26
N SER A 25 7.80 -0.97 -40.09
CA SER A 25 7.60 -0.18 -38.85
C SER A 25 8.89 0.32 -38.20
N LEU A 26 8.95 1.65 -38.03
CA LEU A 26 9.99 2.53 -37.48
C LEU A 26 10.46 2.27 -36.03
N LEU A 27 10.30 1.06 -35.49
CA LEU A 27 10.63 0.76 -34.09
C LEU A 27 11.91 -0.08 -33.91
N LYS A 28 12.95 0.20 -34.70
CA LYS A 28 14.31 -0.21 -34.31
C LYS A 28 14.80 0.70 -33.17
N VAL A 29 14.31 0.45 -31.97
CA VAL A 29 14.99 0.94 -30.76
C VAL A 29 16.27 0.13 -30.62
N GLU A 30 17.41 0.78 -30.85
CA GLU A 30 18.74 0.18 -30.77
C GLU A 30 18.92 -0.65 -29.49
N GLY A 31 19.16 -1.96 -29.66
CA GLY A 31 19.59 -2.86 -28.60
C GLY A 31 18.50 -3.65 -27.84
N MET A 32 17.24 -3.69 -28.30
CA MET A 32 16.24 -4.65 -27.81
C MET A 32 15.83 -5.64 -28.91
N SER A 33 15.70 -6.92 -28.54
CA SER A 33 15.08 -7.93 -29.42
C SER A 33 13.58 -7.66 -29.52
N LEU A 34 12.95 -7.86 -30.69
CA LEU A 34 11.50 -7.66 -30.89
C LEU A 34 10.64 -8.40 -29.84
N THR A 35 11.08 -9.59 -29.42
CA THR A 35 10.43 -10.34 -28.33
C THR A 35 10.43 -9.59 -26.99
N SER A 36 11.47 -8.81 -26.68
CA SER A 36 11.55 -8.00 -25.45
C SER A 36 10.50 -6.90 -25.46
N ASP A 37 10.33 -6.22 -26.60
CA ASP A 37 9.34 -5.15 -26.74
C ASP A 37 7.92 -5.70 -26.63
N LEU A 38 7.65 -6.83 -27.31
CA LEU A 38 6.37 -7.53 -27.19
C LEU A 38 6.07 -7.92 -25.74
N VAL A 39 7.02 -8.55 -25.05
CA VAL A 39 6.85 -8.98 -23.65
C VAL A 39 6.62 -7.79 -22.73
N SER A 40 7.37 -6.71 -22.89
CA SER A 40 7.18 -5.48 -22.10
C SER A 40 5.82 -4.83 -22.38
N GLY A 41 5.36 -4.85 -23.63
CA GLY A 41 4.02 -4.39 -24.04
C GLY A 41 2.92 -5.20 -23.35
N LEU A 42 2.95 -6.53 -23.48
CA LEU A 42 1.97 -7.43 -22.87
C LEU A 42 1.88 -7.28 -21.34
N ILE A 43 3.01 -7.09 -20.66
CA ILE A 43 2.99 -6.84 -19.22
C ILE A 43 2.36 -5.47 -18.92
N THR A 44 2.66 -4.45 -19.71
CA THR A 44 2.06 -3.11 -19.54
C THR A 44 0.54 -3.14 -19.77
N ASP A 45 0.07 -3.91 -20.75
CA ASP A 45 -1.35 -4.09 -21.02
C ASP A 45 -2.04 -4.83 -19.88
N LEU A 46 -1.40 -5.88 -19.36
CA LEU A 46 -1.89 -6.59 -18.18
C LEU A 46 -2.01 -5.65 -16.97
N GLU A 47 -1.00 -4.81 -16.73
CA GLU A 47 -1.03 -3.79 -15.67
C GLU A 47 -2.19 -2.80 -15.85
N SER A 48 -2.45 -2.36 -17.08
CA SER A 48 -3.59 -1.48 -17.42
C SER A 48 -4.94 -2.15 -17.13
N VAL A 49 -5.09 -3.41 -17.51
CA VAL A 49 -6.30 -4.20 -17.22
C VAL A 49 -6.51 -4.35 -15.70
N ILE A 50 -5.43 -4.64 -14.96
CA ILE A 50 -5.47 -4.74 -13.50
C ILE A 50 -5.87 -3.40 -12.88
N ASP A 51 -5.31 -2.28 -13.34
CA ASP A 51 -5.69 -0.94 -12.87
C ASP A 51 -7.17 -0.65 -13.12
N LYS A 52 -7.66 -0.91 -14.33
CA LYS A 52 -9.07 -0.75 -14.67
C LYS A 52 -9.98 -1.60 -13.80
N HIS A 53 -9.65 -2.88 -13.62
CA HIS A 53 -10.43 -3.80 -12.79
C HIS A 53 -10.43 -3.38 -11.32
N SER A 54 -9.30 -2.88 -10.80
CA SER A 54 -9.22 -2.37 -9.43
C SER A 54 -10.24 -1.26 -9.15
N LYS A 55 -10.51 -0.39 -10.14
CA LYS A 55 -11.45 0.72 -10.02
C LYS A 55 -12.91 0.27 -10.07
N GLN A 56 -13.19 -0.85 -10.73
CA GLN A 56 -14.54 -1.35 -10.96
C GLN A 56 -15.02 -2.28 -9.85
N CYS A 57 -14.12 -3.05 -9.24
CA CYS A 57 -14.50 -4.14 -8.33
C CYS A 57 -14.18 -3.87 -6.86
N ALA A 58 -13.40 -2.83 -6.55
CA ALA A 58 -13.01 -2.57 -5.17
C ALA A 58 -14.14 -1.87 -4.38
N ALA A 59 -14.59 -2.51 -3.30
CA ALA A 59 -15.57 -1.95 -2.38
C ALA A 59 -15.06 -0.72 -1.61
N SER A 60 -13.75 -0.54 -1.50
CA SER A 60 -13.13 0.62 -0.86
C SER A 60 -11.81 0.98 -1.52
N LYS A 61 -11.35 2.22 -1.33
CA LYS A 61 -10.03 2.67 -1.80
C LYS A 61 -8.89 1.88 -1.16
N GLY A 62 -9.01 1.53 0.12
CA GLY A 62 -8.03 0.66 0.79
C GLY A 62 -7.89 -0.68 0.09
N LEU A 63 -9.01 -1.36 -0.15
CA LEU A 63 -9.03 -2.66 -0.83
C LEU A 63 -8.50 -2.55 -2.28
N GLN A 64 -8.82 -1.46 -2.98
CA GLN A 64 -8.30 -1.17 -4.31
C GLN A 64 -6.76 -1.20 -4.31
N PHE A 65 -6.13 -0.49 -3.38
CA PHE A 65 -4.67 -0.42 -3.33
C PHE A 65 -4.02 -1.74 -2.88
N ILE A 66 -4.64 -2.50 -1.97
CA ILE A 66 -4.18 -3.85 -1.62
C ILE A 66 -4.18 -4.77 -2.86
N PHE A 67 -5.26 -4.76 -3.64
CA PHE A 67 -5.36 -5.52 -4.88
C PHE A 67 -4.26 -5.14 -5.88
N LEU A 68 -4.04 -3.84 -6.08
CA LEU A 68 -2.98 -3.34 -6.97
C LEU A 68 -1.59 -3.78 -6.52
N MET A 69 -1.26 -3.60 -5.23
CA MET A 69 0.04 -4.00 -4.68
C MET A 69 0.29 -5.50 -4.83
N ASN A 70 -0.70 -6.33 -4.48
CA ASN A 70 -0.59 -7.78 -4.61
C ASN A 70 -0.28 -8.20 -6.04
N ASN A 71 -1.03 -7.68 -7.01
CA ASN A 71 -0.87 -8.04 -8.42
C ASN A 71 0.45 -7.54 -9.01
N ILE A 72 0.82 -6.27 -8.78
CA ILE A 72 2.08 -5.73 -9.30
C ILE A 72 3.28 -6.39 -8.64
N HIS A 73 3.22 -6.68 -7.34
CA HIS A 73 4.27 -7.43 -6.66
C HIS A 73 4.36 -8.86 -7.19
N PHE A 74 3.24 -9.53 -7.45
CA PHE A 74 3.24 -10.86 -8.07
C PHE A 74 3.93 -10.84 -9.44
N ILE A 75 3.54 -9.93 -10.34
CA ILE A 75 4.19 -9.76 -11.66
C ILE A 75 5.69 -9.52 -11.50
N LEU A 76 6.08 -8.65 -10.56
CA LEU A 76 7.48 -8.35 -10.28
C LEU A 76 8.28 -9.59 -9.86
N GLN A 77 7.71 -10.46 -9.01
CA GLN A 77 8.39 -11.68 -8.57
C GLN A 77 8.46 -12.73 -9.68
N GLU A 78 7.37 -12.94 -10.42
CA GLU A 78 7.35 -13.87 -11.56
C GLU A 78 8.39 -13.51 -12.62
N VAL A 79 8.57 -12.21 -12.89
CA VAL A 79 9.62 -11.76 -13.81
C VAL A 79 11.01 -12.01 -13.24
N LYS A 80 11.27 -11.69 -11.96
CA LYS A 80 12.57 -11.92 -11.32
C LYS A 80 12.97 -13.40 -11.26
N GLN A 81 12.01 -14.30 -11.15
CA GLN A 81 12.24 -15.74 -11.01
C GLN A 81 12.28 -16.47 -12.36
N SER A 82 12.18 -15.76 -13.48
CA SER A 82 12.13 -16.36 -14.81
C SER A 82 13.07 -15.67 -15.81
N ASP A 83 13.28 -16.30 -16.96
CA ASP A 83 14.11 -15.75 -18.05
C ASP A 83 13.55 -14.42 -18.61
N VAL A 84 12.31 -14.06 -18.25
CA VAL A 84 11.73 -12.76 -18.56
C VAL A 84 12.60 -11.63 -18.02
N GLN A 85 13.30 -11.81 -16.89
CA GLN A 85 14.22 -10.79 -16.37
C GLN A 85 15.33 -10.41 -17.36
N LEU A 86 15.75 -11.33 -18.24
CA LEU A 86 16.77 -11.09 -19.25
C LEU A 86 16.25 -10.25 -20.42
N THR A 87 14.93 -10.16 -20.56
CA THR A 87 14.26 -9.35 -21.58
C THR A 87 13.95 -7.93 -21.11
N VAL A 88 13.96 -7.65 -19.80
CA VAL A 88 13.60 -6.32 -19.27
C VAL A 88 14.81 -5.62 -18.63
N LYS A 89 14.91 -4.30 -18.79
CA LYS A 89 16.02 -3.50 -18.25
C LYS A 89 15.76 -3.02 -16.81
N ALA A 90 16.79 -2.56 -16.11
CA ALA A 90 16.70 -2.06 -14.73
C ALA A 90 15.55 -1.05 -14.49
N LYS A 91 15.35 -0.11 -15.42
CA LYS A 91 14.26 0.88 -15.39
C LYS A 91 12.86 0.26 -15.28
N TRP A 92 12.66 -0.93 -15.86
CA TRP A 92 11.41 -1.67 -15.78
C TRP A 92 11.10 -2.07 -14.32
N PHE A 93 12.10 -2.57 -13.59
CA PHE A 93 11.98 -2.95 -12.18
C PHE A 93 11.81 -1.73 -11.26
N GLU A 94 12.53 -0.65 -11.54
CA GLU A 94 12.42 0.61 -10.80
C GLU A 94 11.02 1.21 -10.89
N LYS A 95 10.44 1.27 -12.10
CA LYS A 95 9.08 1.75 -12.31
C LYS A 95 8.08 1.00 -11.43
N ARG A 96 8.17 -0.33 -11.37
CA ARG A 96 7.23 -1.18 -10.62
C ARG A 96 7.43 -1.13 -9.11
N ARG A 97 8.69 -1.05 -8.66
CA ARG A 97 8.98 -0.75 -7.25
C ARG A 97 8.40 0.61 -6.84
N SER A 98 8.51 1.62 -7.71
CA SER A 98 7.92 2.94 -7.47
C SER A 98 6.39 2.88 -7.42
N LEU A 99 5.75 2.10 -8.30
CA LEU A 99 4.29 1.88 -8.27
C LEU A 99 3.84 1.27 -6.95
N ILE A 100 4.49 0.19 -6.50
CA ILE A 100 4.18 -0.46 -5.22
C ILE A 100 4.31 0.55 -4.06
N LYS A 101 5.40 1.31 -3.99
CA LYS A 101 5.58 2.36 -2.97
C LYS A 101 4.49 3.43 -3.02
N GLY A 102 4.08 3.83 -4.23
CA GLY A 102 2.97 4.75 -4.44
C GLY A 102 1.65 4.20 -3.91
N TYR A 103 1.35 2.94 -4.18
CA TYR A 103 0.15 2.28 -3.67
C TYR A 103 0.16 2.09 -2.16
N ILE A 104 1.32 1.78 -1.55
CA ILE A 104 1.45 1.74 -0.08
C ILE A 104 1.06 3.11 0.49
N LYS A 105 1.62 4.21 -0.05
CA LYS A 105 1.30 5.57 0.41
C LYS A 105 -0.19 5.88 0.28
N SER A 106 -0.78 5.56 -0.86
CA SER A 106 -2.22 5.81 -1.10
C SER A 106 -3.11 4.96 -0.22
N TYR A 107 -2.75 3.70 0.04
CA TYR A 107 -3.41 2.83 0.99
C TYR A 107 -3.36 3.41 2.41
N LEU A 108 -2.19 3.82 2.90
CA LEU A 108 -2.06 4.44 4.22
C LEU A 108 -2.95 5.68 4.35
N SER A 109 -2.94 6.56 3.33
CA SER A 109 -3.78 7.74 3.33
C SER A 109 -5.28 7.40 3.37
N ALA A 110 -5.70 6.38 2.62
CA ALA A 110 -7.12 6.01 2.50
C ALA A 110 -7.64 5.23 3.72
N SER A 111 -6.84 4.31 4.26
CA SER A 111 -7.26 3.38 5.32
C SER A 111 -6.82 3.81 6.72
N TRP A 112 -5.69 4.50 6.85
CA TRP A 112 -5.11 4.86 8.16
C TRP A 112 -5.11 6.37 8.42
N GLY A 113 -5.23 7.20 7.38
CA GLY A 113 -5.42 8.65 7.50
C GLY A 113 -6.58 9.03 8.43
N PRO A 114 -7.80 8.47 8.24
CA PRO A 114 -8.94 8.71 9.13
C PRO A 114 -8.66 8.31 10.59
N VAL A 115 -7.93 7.21 10.82
CA VAL A 115 -7.57 6.72 12.16
C VAL A 115 -6.71 7.75 12.91
N THR A 116 -5.75 8.37 12.23
CA THR A 116 -4.85 9.35 12.84
C THR A 116 -5.44 10.77 12.95
N SER A 117 -6.59 11.02 12.33
CA SER A 117 -7.15 12.38 12.18
C SER A 117 -7.48 13.07 13.50
N SER A 118 -8.01 12.32 14.48
CA SER A 118 -8.36 12.85 15.81
C SER A 118 -7.13 13.38 16.56
N LEU A 119 -5.98 12.74 16.40
CA LEU A 119 -4.72 13.14 17.02
C LEU A 119 -4.12 14.38 16.37
N GLU A 120 -4.16 14.45 15.03
CA GLU A 120 -3.65 15.59 14.26
C GLU A 120 -4.48 16.86 14.48
N VAL A 121 -5.82 16.74 14.53
CA VAL A 121 -6.72 17.86 14.86
C VAL A 121 -6.41 18.38 16.26
N ALA A 122 -6.29 17.49 17.25
CA ALA A 122 -6.00 17.89 18.63
C ALA A 122 -4.64 18.59 18.78
N LYS A 123 -3.64 18.21 17.96
CA LYS A 123 -2.32 18.86 17.91
C LYS A 123 -2.37 20.27 17.31
N SER A 124 -3.25 20.50 16.33
CA SER A 124 -3.37 21.80 15.63
C SER A 124 -4.12 22.88 16.43
N MET A 125 -4.83 22.47 17.49
CA MET A 125 -5.56 23.39 18.36
C MET A 125 -4.58 24.09 19.32
N PRO A 126 -4.67 25.42 19.51
CA PRO A 126 -3.92 26.10 20.56
C PRO A 126 -4.28 25.46 21.91
N PRO A 127 -3.41 25.57 22.95
CA PRO A 127 -3.76 25.18 24.31
C PRO A 127 -4.80 26.17 24.85
N THR A 128 -6.02 26.11 24.32
CA THR A 128 -7.14 26.87 24.83
C THR A 128 -7.50 26.25 26.16
N LYS A 129 -7.43 27.10 27.20
CA LYS A 129 -7.88 26.84 28.57
C LYS A 129 -9.09 25.92 28.51
N LYS A 130 -8.96 24.70 29.06
CA LYS A 130 -10.02 23.70 29.30
C LYS A 130 -11.37 24.36 29.06
N ALA A 131 -11.93 24.18 27.85
CA ALA A 131 -13.19 24.79 27.48
C ALA A 131 -14.14 24.57 28.65
N ARG A 132 -14.59 25.66 29.28
CA ARG A 132 -15.57 25.58 30.36
C ARG A 132 -16.70 24.75 29.79
N ILE A 133 -16.80 23.52 30.28
CA ILE A 133 -17.88 22.60 29.96
C ILE A 133 -19.15 23.40 30.27
N ASN A 134 -19.92 23.71 29.23
CA ASN A 134 -21.27 24.22 29.42
C ASN A 134 -22.02 23.13 30.20
N LEU A 135 -22.16 23.35 31.51
CA LEU A 135 -22.81 22.46 32.48
C LEU A 135 -24.28 22.13 32.12
N LEU A 136 -24.84 22.79 31.10
CA LEU A 136 -26.18 22.57 30.59
C LEU A 136 -26.33 21.32 29.68
N ASN A 137 -25.25 20.76 29.13
CA ASN A 137 -25.31 19.50 28.35
C ASN A 137 -25.05 18.23 29.19
N PHE A 138 -24.90 18.36 30.50
CA PHE A 138 -24.45 17.29 31.40
C PHE A 138 -25.45 16.14 31.60
N TRP A 139 -26.72 16.29 31.19
CA TRP A 139 -27.79 15.38 31.62
C TRP A 139 -28.17 14.29 30.62
N TYR A 140 -27.62 14.29 29.39
CA TYR A 140 -28.09 13.34 28.35
C TYR A 140 -27.02 12.75 27.42
N THR A 141 -25.72 12.99 27.64
CA THR A 141 -24.67 12.39 26.79
C THR A 141 -23.49 11.92 27.61
N ALA A 142 -22.96 10.73 27.30
CA ALA A 142 -21.70 10.24 27.87
C ALA A 142 -20.58 11.29 27.66
N PRO A 143 -19.57 11.37 28.55
CA PRO A 143 -18.47 12.30 28.38
C PRO A 143 -17.85 12.15 26.97
N PRO A 144 -17.59 13.26 26.25
CA PRO A 144 -16.98 13.16 24.93
C PRO A 144 -15.62 12.45 25.03
N MET A 145 -15.41 11.46 24.16
CA MET A 145 -14.14 10.70 24.11
C MET A 145 -12.96 11.66 23.98
N THR A 146 -11.89 11.38 24.72
CA THR A 146 -10.60 12.06 24.51
C THR A 146 -10.06 11.74 23.11
N PRO A 147 -9.20 12.59 22.51
CA PRO A 147 -8.57 12.29 21.23
C PRO A 147 -7.87 10.93 21.19
N LEU A 148 -7.25 10.53 22.30
CA LEU A 148 -6.59 9.24 22.43
C LEU A 148 -7.58 8.06 22.46
N GLN A 149 -8.71 8.19 23.14
CA GLN A 149 -9.77 7.17 23.14
C GLN A 149 -10.41 7.04 21.75
N SER A 150 -10.67 8.17 21.08
CA SER A 150 -11.16 8.16 19.70
C SER A 150 -10.18 7.48 18.76
N PHE A 151 -8.88 7.81 18.85
CA PHE A 151 -7.84 7.13 18.11
C PHE A 151 -7.83 5.61 18.36
N ALA A 152 -7.82 5.19 19.63
CA ALA A 152 -7.75 3.77 19.98
C ALA A 152 -8.97 2.99 19.45
N SER A 153 -10.15 3.60 19.50
CA SER A 153 -11.37 3.03 18.92
C SER A 153 -11.24 2.85 17.40
N SER A 154 -10.87 3.92 16.68
CA SER A 154 -10.69 3.86 15.22
C SER A 154 -9.56 2.94 14.79
N PHE A 155 -8.50 2.82 15.59
CA PHE A 155 -7.39 1.89 15.35
C PHE A 155 -7.86 0.43 15.44
N ASN A 156 -8.61 0.09 16.49
CA ASN A 156 -9.16 -1.25 16.68
C ASN A 156 -10.15 -1.60 15.56
N GLU A 157 -11.02 -0.67 15.18
CA GLU A 157 -11.94 -0.84 14.06
C GLU A 157 -11.19 -1.05 12.72
N ALA A 158 -10.14 -0.28 12.48
CA ALA A 158 -9.30 -0.42 11.29
C ALA A 158 -8.56 -1.77 11.26
N CYS A 159 -8.13 -2.29 12.41
CA CYS A 159 -7.53 -3.62 12.49
C CYS A 159 -8.57 -4.71 12.22
N SER A 160 -9.71 -4.66 12.90
CA SER A 160 -10.79 -5.65 12.76
C SER A 160 -11.34 -5.72 11.35
N SER A 161 -11.53 -4.57 10.68
CA SER A 161 -12.01 -4.53 9.30
C SER A 161 -11.00 -5.09 8.28
N GLN A 162 -9.72 -5.17 8.64
CA GLN A 162 -8.64 -5.54 7.74
C GLN A 162 -8.02 -6.91 8.02
N ILE A 163 -8.43 -7.59 9.08
CA ILE A 163 -7.87 -8.89 9.48
C ILE A 163 -8.09 -9.98 8.42
N CYS A 164 -9.23 -9.93 7.71
CA CYS A 164 -9.56 -10.87 6.64
C CYS A 164 -8.93 -10.52 5.27
N LEU A 165 -8.24 -9.38 5.17
CA LEU A 165 -7.51 -9.06 3.94
C LEU A 165 -6.32 -10.00 3.82
N LYS A 166 -5.91 -10.29 2.58
CA LYS A 166 -4.77 -11.15 2.28
C LYS A 166 -3.70 -10.41 1.50
N VAL A 167 -2.47 -10.47 2.00
CA VAL A 167 -1.27 -10.08 1.24
C VAL A 167 -0.39 -11.33 1.12
N PRO A 168 -0.46 -12.06 -0.01
CA PRO A 168 0.18 -13.38 -0.13
C PRO A 168 1.70 -13.36 -0.02
N SER A 169 2.34 -12.27 -0.43
CA SER A 169 3.81 -12.13 -0.37
C SER A 169 4.24 -11.75 1.05
N PRO A 170 5.05 -12.58 1.75
CA PRO A 170 5.53 -12.26 3.09
C PRO A 170 6.34 -10.95 3.12
N THR A 171 7.21 -10.74 2.13
CA THR A 171 8.03 -9.52 2.05
C THR A 171 7.17 -8.25 1.90
N LEU A 172 6.14 -8.29 1.05
CA LEU A 172 5.24 -7.15 0.86
C LEU A 172 4.39 -6.92 2.12
N ARG A 173 3.94 -8.00 2.74
CA ARG A 173 3.14 -7.97 3.96
C ARG A 173 3.92 -7.35 5.12
N ASP A 174 5.17 -7.76 5.32
CA ASP A 174 6.04 -7.22 6.35
C ASP A 174 6.37 -5.74 6.10
N GLU A 175 6.67 -5.37 4.84
CA GLU A 175 6.86 -3.97 4.46
C GLU A 175 5.61 -3.14 4.77
N LEU A 176 4.42 -3.65 4.44
CA LEU A 176 3.16 -2.95 4.69
C LEU A 176 2.90 -2.77 6.19
N ARG A 177 3.11 -3.81 7.01
CA ARG A 177 2.97 -3.75 8.47
C ARG A 177 3.91 -2.72 9.09
N VAL A 178 5.18 -2.72 8.67
CA VAL A 178 6.15 -1.70 9.11
C VAL A 178 5.68 -0.30 8.73
N LYS A 179 5.19 -0.11 7.51
CA LYS A 179 4.72 1.21 7.03
C LYS A 179 3.47 1.68 7.75
N ILE A 180 2.55 0.78 8.11
CA ILE A 180 1.39 1.09 8.96
C ILE A 180 1.86 1.53 10.35
N LEU A 181 2.73 0.74 10.98
CA LEU A 181 3.27 1.04 12.31
C LEU A 181 3.95 2.41 12.33
N GLU A 182 4.85 2.68 11.39
CA GLU A 182 5.51 3.98 11.24
C GLU A 182 4.50 5.14 11.08
N PHE A 183 3.41 4.91 10.33
CA PHE A 183 2.40 5.92 10.07
C PHE A 183 1.62 6.28 11.35
N VAL A 184 1.13 5.26 12.09
CA VAL A 184 0.35 5.48 13.31
C VAL A 184 1.22 5.99 14.47
N SER A 185 2.44 5.44 14.64
CA SER A 185 3.37 5.87 15.69
C SER A 185 3.74 7.33 15.53
N ARG A 186 3.94 7.81 14.28
CA ARG A 186 4.25 9.22 14.03
C ARG A 186 3.15 10.16 14.53
N ALA A 187 1.88 9.85 14.24
CA ALA A 187 0.75 10.66 14.68
C ALA A 187 0.62 10.64 16.21
N TYR A 188 0.79 9.46 16.81
CA TYR A 188 0.74 9.29 18.26
C TYR A 188 1.83 10.08 18.99
N HIS A 189 3.09 9.94 18.58
CA HIS A 189 4.23 10.66 19.16
C HIS A 189 4.09 12.17 18.97
N GLY A 190 3.62 12.59 17.79
CA GLY A 190 3.35 13.99 17.49
C GLY A 190 2.31 14.59 18.44
N HIS A 191 1.30 13.82 18.83
CA HIS A 191 0.29 14.23 19.80
C HIS A 191 0.85 14.29 21.23
N LEU A 192 1.60 13.27 21.68
CA LEU A 192 2.20 13.26 23.03
C LEU A 192 3.17 14.42 23.25
N ALA A 193 4.02 14.70 22.26
CA ALA A 193 4.97 15.82 22.33
C ALA A 193 4.26 17.18 22.49
N SER A 194 3.08 17.35 21.87
CA SER A 194 2.28 18.56 21.99
C SER A 194 1.68 18.77 23.39
N GLN A 195 1.45 17.68 24.14
CA GLN A 195 0.83 17.72 25.47
C GLN A 195 1.83 17.86 26.62
N ARG A 196 3.15 17.87 26.36
CA ARG A 196 4.22 17.87 27.39
C ARG A 196 4.01 16.80 28.49
N GLN A 197 3.32 15.70 28.18
CA GLN A 197 3.09 14.63 29.13
C GLN A 197 4.28 13.67 29.16
N SER A 198 4.92 13.53 30.31
CA SER A 198 5.84 12.43 30.60
C SER A 198 5.02 11.19 30.93
N ALA A 199 4.63 10.43 29.91
CA ALA A 199 3.97 9.13 30.02
C ALA A 199 4.68 8.08 29.15
N GLU A 200 6.02 8.05 29.19
CA GLU A 200 6.85 7.15 28.38
C GLU A 200 6.54 5.66 28.63
N GLN A 201 6.21 5.29 29.87
CA GLN A 201 5.89 3.91 30.20
C GLN A 201 4.55 3.46 29.58
N ASN A 202 3.52 4.29 29.67
CA ASN A 202 2.21 4.00 29.06
C ASN A 202 2.29 4.00 27.53
N ALA A 203 3.14 4.84 26.94
CA ALA A 203 3.36 4.87 25.49
C ALA A 203 4.00 3.57 24.98
N ARG A 204 5.00 3.02 25.71
CA ARG A 204 5.68 1.77 25.32
C ARG A 204 4.75 0.55 25.38
N GLU A 205 3.95 0.45 26.43
CA GLU A 205 2.99 -0.65 26.59
C GLU A 205 1.94 -0.63 25.48
N PHE A 206 1.42 0.56 25.19
CA PHE A 206 0.44 0.79 24.14
C PHE A 206 1.00 0.56 22.73
N GLU A 207 2.23 0.98 22.45
CA GLU A 207 2.93 0.66 21.20
C GLU A 207 3.14 -0.83 21.00
N SER A 208 3.44 -1.56 22.08
CA SER A 208 3.57 -3.01 22.04
C SER A 208 2.25 -3.67 21.66
N GLU A 209 1.13 -3.22 22.23
CA GLU A 209 -0.21 -3.72 21.89
C GLU A 209 -0.53 -3.51 20.40
N TRP A 210 -0.25 -2.31 19.88
CA TRP A 210 -0.49 -1.99 18.47
C TRP A 210 0.38 -2.78 17.52
N LYS A 211 1.65 -2.98 17.87
CA LYS A 211 2.58 -3.78 17.08
C LYS A 211 2.08 -5.22 16.95
N THR A 212 1.56 -5.79 18.03
CA THR A 212 0.93 -7.13 18.02
C THR A 212 -0.27 -7.14 17.08
N LYS A 213 -1.22 -6.21 17.23
CA LYS A 213 -2.41 -6.14 16.37
C LYS A 213 -2.07 -5.95 14.88
N ILE A 214 -1.10 -5.09 14.56
CA ILE A 214 -0.63 -4.88 13.18
C ILE A 214 0.06 -6.13 12.64
N SER A 215 0.79 -6.88 13.48
CA SER A 215 1.47 -8.11 13.06
C SER A 215 0.51 -9.22 12.65
N GLU A 216 -0.75 -9.18 13.09
CA GLU A 216 -1.79 -10.14 12.71
C GLU A 216 -2.49 -9.76 11.39
N LEU A 217 -2.34 -8.52 10.91
CA LEU A 217 -3.02 -8.07 9.70
C LEU A 217 -2.50 -8.78 8.45
N PHE A 218 -3.38 -9.03 7.49
CA PHE A 218 -3.06 -9.57 6.16
C PHE A 218 -2.70 -11.07 6.09
N GLU A 219 -3.08 -11.84 7.11
CA GLU A 219 -2.90 -13.30 7.16
C GLU A 219 -4.08 -14.10 6.57
N GLY A 220 -5.19 -13.44 6.19
CA GLY A 220 -6.40 -14.07 5.63
C GLY A 220 -6.19 -14.87 4.34
#